data_AF-A0A6L3ELT7-F1
#
_entry.id   AF-A0A6L3ELT7-F1
#
_cell.length_a   1.000
_cell.length_b   1.000
_cell.length_c   1.000
_cell.angle_alpha   90.00
_cell.angle_beta   90.00
_cell.angle_gamma   90.00
#
_symmetry.space_group_name_H-M   'P 1'
#
loop_
_entity.id
_entity.type
_entity.pdbx_description
1 polymer ?
#
loop_
_entity_poly.entity_id
_entity_poly.type
_entity_poly.pdbx_seq_one_letter_code
_entity_poly.pdbx_strand_id
1 'polypeptide(L)' 'EAGNVPEDEMLKTFNCGIGMVVAVPETQVDTALAAFEASGETAVPIGHIERGARSVEIVT' A
#
# COMPACT_ATOMS: atom_id res chain seq x y z
N GLU A 1 -12.30 11.87 -15.85
CA GLU A 1 -12.30 13.30 -15.49
C GLU A 1 -11.37 13.45 -14.29
N ALA A 2 -10.26 14.19 -14.28
CA ALA A 2 -9.78 15.28 -15.12
C ALA A 2 -8.29 15.06 -15.47
N GLY A 3 -7.92 15.17 -16.75
CA GLY A 3 -6.52 15.14 -17.21
C GLY A 3 -6.16 14.07 -18.24
N ASN A 4 -7.01 13.04 -18.42
CA ASN A 4 -6.73 11.91 -19.33
C ASN A 4 -5.36 11.27 -19.05
N VAL A 5 -4.98 11.21 -17.77
CA VAL A 5 -3.71 10.63 -17.32
C VAL A 5 -3.87 9.11 -17.29
N PRO A 6 -2.97 8.35 -17.95
CA PRO A 6 -2.93 6.91 -17.83
C PRO A 6 -2.82 6.44 -16.37
N GLU A 7 -3.44 5.31 -16.04
CA GLU A 7 -3.49 4.81 -14.66
C GLU A 7 -2.09 4.55 -14.06
N ASP A 8 -1.14 4.10 -14.88
CA ASP A 8 0.24 3.89 -14.46
C ASP A 8 0.99 5.20 -14.15
N GLU A 9 0.64 6.29 -14.81
CA GLU A 9 1.12 7.64 -14.47
C GLU A 9 0.46 8.17 -13.21
N MET A 10 -0.82 7.83 -12.97
CA MET A 10 -1.51 8.18 -11.74
C MET A 10 -0.84 7.56 -10.51
N LEU A 11 -0.53 6.25 -10.57
CA LEU A 11 0.10 5.51 -9.46
C LEU A 11 1.53 5.98 -9.14
N LYS A 12 2.23 6.58 -10.11
CA LYS A 12 3.58 7.16 -9.89
C LYS A 12 3.53 8.55 -9.27
N THR A 13 2.42 9.27 -9.44
CA THR A 13 2.33 10.71 -9.14
C THR A 13 1.43 11.00 -7.95
N PHE A 14 0.38 10.20 -7.75
CA PHE A 14 -0.59 10.36 -6.69
C PHE A 14 -0.51 9.17 -5.74
N ASN A 15 -0.84 9.44 -4.48
CA ASN A 15 -0.88 8.40 -3.45
C ASN A 15 -2.01 7.37 -3.66
N CYS A 16 -3.00 7.70 -4.49
CA CYS A 16 -4.20 6.90 -4.77
C CYS A 16 -4.90 6.36 -3.50
N GLY A 17 -4.93 7.15 -2.42
CA GLY A 17 -5.57 6.78 -1.16
C GLY A 17 -4.65 6.12 -0.12
N ILE A 18 -3.39 5.84 -0.45
CA ILE A 18 -2.40 5.25 0.48
C ILE A 18 -1.36 6.30 0.88
N GLY A 19 -1.53 6.90 2.06
CA GLY A 19 -0.60 7.93 2.57
C GLY A 19 0.70 7.37 3.17
N MET A 20 0.70 6.10 3.59
CA MET A 20 1.83 5.46 4.27
C MET A 20 1.83 3.95 4.00
N VAL A 21 3.03 3.38 3.85
CA VAL A 21 3.25 1.93 3.73
C VAL A 21 4.17 1.48 4.85
N VAL A 22 3.78 0.40 5.53
CA VAL A 22 4.57 -0.23 6.61
C VAL A 22 4.73 -1.70 6.30
N ALA A 23 5.98 -2.19 6.33
CA ALA A 23 6.29 -3.61 6.16
C ALA A 23 6.45 -4.27 7.53
N VAL A 24 5.64 -5.30 7.78
CA VAL A 24 5.69 -6.12 9.01
C VAL A 24 5.83 -7.59 8.65
N PRO A 25 6.35 -8.45 9.56
CA PRO A 25 6.25 -9.88 9.39
C PRO A 25 4.80 -10.31 9.23
N GLU A 26 4.54 -11.33 8.39
CA GLU A 26 3.19 -11.83 8.11
C GLU A 26 2.42 -12.21 9.40
N THR A 27 3.13 -12.76 10.38
CA THR A 27 2.57 -13.13 11.68
C THR A 27 2.16 -11.95 12.56
N GLN A 28 2.47 -10.71 12.17
CA GLN A 28 2.17 -9.49 12.92
C GLN A 28 1.13 -8.60 12.23
N VAL A 29 0.59 -9.00 11.08
CA VAL A 29 -0.39 -8.20 10.32
C VAL A 29 -1.57 -7.79 11.21
N ASP A 30 -2.23 -8.73 11.87
CA ASP A 30 -3.39 -8.44 12.73
C ASP A 30 -3.04 -7.52 13.90
N THR A 31 -1.85 -7.69 14.49
CA THR A 31 -1.37 -6.83 15.58
C THR A 31 -1.14 -5.40 15.10
N ALA A 32 -0.56 -5.24 13.90
CA ALA A 32 -0.34 -3.94 13.30
C ALA A 32 -1.67 -3.25 12.94
N LEU A 33 -2.62 -3.99 12.35
CA LEU A 33 -3.95 -3.47 12.03
C LEU A 33 -4.68 -2.97 13.29
N ALA A 34 -4.69 -3.76 14.36
CA ALA A 34 -5.28 -3.37 15.62
C ALA A 34 -4.62 -2.13 16.24
N ALA A 35 -3.29 -1.99 16.11
CA ALA A 35 -2.57 -0.81 16.59
C ALA A 35 -2.94 0.46 15.81
N PHE A 36 -3.08 0.36 14.48
CA PHE A 36 -3.53 1.49 13.66
C PHE A 36 -4.98 1.87 13.97
N GLU A 37 -5.89 0.89 14.07
CA GLU A 37 -7.29 1.13 14.44
C GLU A 37 -7.39 1.80 15.82
N ALA A 38 -6.63 1.33 16.82
CA ALA A 38 -6.58 1.94 18.14
C ALA A 38 -6.04 3.39 18.12
N SER A 39 -5.25 3.76 17.13
CA SER A 39 -4.77 5.13 16.92
C SER A 39 -5.74 6.02 16.12
N GLY A 40 -6.88 5.45 15.69
CA GLY A 40 -7.87 6.14 14.86
C GLY A 40 -7.57 6.14 13.36
N GLU A 41 -6.59 5.34 12.93
CA GLU A 41 -6.17 5.21 11.54
C GLU A 41 -6.80 3.97 10.89
N THR A 42 -7.00 4.03 9.57
CA THR A 42 -7.46 2.87 8.77
C THR A 42 -6.29 2.30 7.99
N ALA A 43 -5.84 1.10 8.37
CA ALA A 43 -4.81 0.36 7.65
C ALA A 43 -5.42 -0.88 6.97
N VAL A 44 -4.89 -1.23 5.80
CA VAL A 44 -5.30 -2.42 5.05
C VAL A 44 -4.06 -3.14 4.50
N PRO A 45 -4.06 -4.49 4.44
CA PRO A 45 -3.02 -5.22 3.72
C PRO A 45 -3.11 -4.91 2.21
N ILE A 46 -2.01 -4.46 1.61
CA ILE A 46 -1.96 -4.06 0.19
C ILE A 46 -1.02 -4.92 -0.68
N GLY A 47 -0.37 -5.91 -0.09
CA GLY A 47 0.55 -6.81 -0.79
C GLY A 47 1.55 -7.49 0.14
N HIS A 48 2.56 -8.10 -0.45
CA HIS A 48 3.63 -8.80 0.25
C HIS A 48 4.98 -8.59 -0.42
N ILE A 49 6.06 -8.89 0.31
CA ILE A 49 7.44 -8.76 -0.19
C ILE A 49 7.96 -10.13 -0.56
N GLU A 50 8.45 -10.27 -1.80
CA GLU A 50 9.11 -11.47 -2.29
C GLU A 50 10.58 -11.21 -2.65
N ARG A 51 11.36 -12.28 -2.76
CA ARG A 51 12.72 -12.19 -3.31
C ARG A 51 12.62 -11.91 -4.81
N GLY A 52 13.22 -10.82 -5.28
CA GLY A 52 13.19 -10.44 -6.69
C GLY A 52 14.16 -9.33 -7.03
N ALA A 53 13.98 -8.77 -8.23
CA ALA A 53 14.88 -7.77 -8.82
C ALA A 53 14.49 -6.33 -8.42
N ARG A 54 14.55 -5.99 -7.13
CA ARG A 54 14.32 -4.63 -6.57
C ARG A 54 13.26 -3.81 -7.35
N SER A 55 12.12 -4.43 -7.59
CA SER A 55 11.03 -3.89 -8.41
C SER A 55 9.73 -3.90 -7.62
N VAL A 56 8.79 -3.07 -8.04
CA VAL A 56 7.41 -3.09 -7.56
C VAL A 56 6.54 -3.50 -8.73
N GLU A 57 5.72 -4.53 -8.53
CA GLU A 57 4.70 -4.96 -9.49
C GLU A 57 3.33 -4.60 -8.90
N ILE A 58 2.56 -3.83 -9.66
CA ILE A 58 1.19 -3.48 -9.30
C ILE A 58 0.28 -4.45 -10.03
N VAL A 59 -0.37 -5.32 -9.26
CA VAL A 59 -1.35 -6.27 -9.79
C VAL A 59 -2.72 -5.64 -9.66
N THR A 60 -3.36 -5.33 -10.79
CA THR A 60 -4.71 -4.77 -10.89
C THR A 60 -5.78 -5.83 -11.09
#